data_AF-A0A9Q4GCA8-F1
#
_entry.id   AF-A0A9Q4GCA8-F1
#
_cell.length_a   1.000
_cell.length_b   1.000
_cell.length_c   1.000
_cell.angle_alpha   90.00
_cell.angle_beta   90.00
_cell.angle_gamma   90.00
#
_symmetry.space_group_name_H-M   'P 1'
#
loop_
_entity.id
_entity.type
_entity.pdbx_description
1 polymer ?
#
loop_
_entity_poly.entity_id
_entity_poly.type
_entity_poly.pdbx_seq_one_letter_code
_entity_poly.pdbx_strand_id
1 'polypeptide(L)'
;MSKNLFNKINNILTRWNPLDVPHFIASDEYKDYVQGIVSQGKDFNRIRSELKRIIVDQMGLTFMDDIPEHSLDLDNVTKEIFEVL
;
A
#
# COMPACT_ATOMS: atom_id res chain seq x y z
N MET A 1 -16.69 8.69 -5.44
CA MET A 1 -15.52 7.89 -5.84
C MET A 1 -16.01 6.58 -6.45
N SER A 2 -15.40 6.12 -7.55
CA SER A 2 -15.88 4.91 -8.24
C SER A 2 -15.35 3.64 -7.52
N LYS A 3 -16.21 2.62 -7.36
CA LYS A 3 -15.82 1.29 -6.82
C LYS A 3 -14.62 0.67 -7.56
N ASN A 4 -14.37 1.11 -8.80
CA ASN A 4 -13.26 0.66 -9.64
C ASN A 4 -11.89 1.09 -9.09
N LEU A 5 -11.76 2.33 -8.59
CA LEU A 5 -10.49 2.83 -8.03
C LEU A 5 -10.08 2.04 -6.78
N PHE A 6 -11.02 1.81 -5.87
CA PHE A 6 -10.76 1.08 -4.64
C PHE A 6 -10.28 -0.35 -4.93
N ASN A 7 -10.95 -1.04 -5.86
CA ASN A 7 -10.54 -2.39 -6.27
C ASN A 7 -9.15 -2.40 -6.93
N LYS A 8 -8.82 -1.40 -7.75
CA LYS A 8 -7.48 -1.30 -8.36
C LYS A 8 -6.38 -1.17 -7.31
N ILE A 9 -6.56 -0.28 -6.34
CA ILE A 9 -5.60 -0.09 -5.25
C ILE A 9 -5.51 -1.35 -4.39
N ASN A 10 -6.65 -1.96 -4.02
CA ASN A 10 -6.64 -3.22 -3.27
C ASN A 10 -5.87 -4.33 -4.01
N ASN A 11 -6.05 -4.43 -5.33
CA ASN A 11 -5.32 -5.40 -6.15
C ASN A 11 -3.81 -5.14 -6.16
N ILE A 12 -3.39 -3.87 -6.20
CA ILE A 12 -1.96 -3.51 -6.09
C ILE A 12 -1.42 -3.98 -4.72
N LEU A 13 -2.11 -3.63 -3.63
CA LEU A 13 -1.72 -4.05 -2.27
C LEU A 13 -1.69 -5.57 -2.13
N THR A 14 -2.66 -6.27 -2.72
CA THR A 14 -2.76 -7.74 -2.65
C THR A 14 -1.61 -8.42 -3.40
N ARG A 15 -1.08 -7.80 -4.47
CA ARG A 15 0.13 -8.29 -5.15
C ARG A 15 1.40 -7.99 -4.36
N TRP A 16 1.45 -6.82 -3.72
CA TRP A 16 2.57 -6.40 -2.90
C TRP A 16 2.73 -7.30 -1.66
N ASN A 17 1.64 -7.52 -0.92
CA ASN A 17 1.52 -8.50 0.16
C ASN A 17 2.68 -8.52 1.17
N PRO A 18 2.97 -7.41 1.87
CA PRO A 18 4.06 -7.35 2.85
C PRO A 18 3.88 -8.31 4.04
N LEU A 19 2.67 -8.81 4.28
CA LEU A 19 2.39 -9.80 5.34
C LEU A 19 2.71 -11.25 4.92
N ASP A 20 3.02 -11.50 3.65
CA ASP A 20 3.24 -12.83 3.08
C ASP A 20 2.12 -13.84 3.41
N VAL A 21 0.87 -13.36 3.36
CA VAL A 21 -0.31 -14.21 3.61
C VAL A 21 -0.91 -14.72 2.29
N PRO A 22 -1.66 -15.83 2.30
CA PRO A 22 -2.39 -16.29 1.13
C PRO A 22 -3.22 -15.18 0.47
N HIS A 23 -3.29 -15.21 -0.87
CA HIS A 23 -3.93 -14.16 -1.68
C HIS A 23 -5.36 -13.81 -1.23
N PHE A 24 -6.16 -14.80 -0.81
CA PHE A 24 -7.53 -14.55 -0.34
C PHE A 24 -7.56 -13.76 0.98
N ILE A 25 -6.60 -13.98 1.88
CA ILE A 25 -6.45 -13.22 3.13
C ILE A 25 -5.98 -11.81 2.80
N ALA A 26 -4.92 -11.66 1.99
CA ALA A 26 -4.42 -10.36 1.56
C ALA A 26 -5.51 -9.51 0.88
N SER A 27 -6.31 -10.14 0.01
CA SER A 27 -7.38 -9.44 -0.72
C SER A 27 -8.49 -8.92 0.17
N ASP A 28 -8.70 -9.53 1.34
CA ASP A 28 -9.72 -9.10 2.30
C ASP A 28 -9.16 -8.07 3.27
N GLU A 29 -8.01 -8.38 3.88
CA GLU A 29 -7.27 -7.53 4.82
C GLU A 29 -7.01 -6.13 4.24
N TYR A 30 -6.51 -6.05 3.00
CA TYR A 30 -6.04 -4.77 2.46
C TYR A 30 -7.13 -3.80 2.04
N LYS A 31 -8.40 -4.25 2.01
CA LYS A 31 -9.54 -3.36 1.73
C LYS A 31 -9.64 -2.24 2.76
N ASP A 32 -9.29 -2.54 4.00
CA ASP A 32 -9.41 -1.61 5.12
C ASP A 32 -8.42 -0.45 5.02
N TYR A 33 -7.31 -0.62 4.28
CA TYR A 33 -6.28 0.38 4.07
C TYR A 33 -6.56 1.32 2.89
N VAL A 34 -7.38 0.89 1.93
CA VAL A 34 -7.58 1.60 0.64
C VAL A 34 -8.10 3.02 0.84
N GLN A 35 -9.04 3.23 1.76
CA GLN A 35 -9.61 4.55 2.00
C GLN A 35 -8.55 5.55 2.48
N GLY A 36 -7.65 5.12 3.38
CA GLY A 36 -6.55 5.94 3.89
C GLY A 36 -5.62 6.39 2.77
N ILE A 37 -5.27 5.46 1.87
CA ILE A 37 -4.41 5.73 0.70
C ILE A 37 -5.09 6.69 -0.28
N VAL A 38 -6.36 6.44 -0.65
CA VAL A 38 -7.10 7.31 -1.58
C VAL A 38 -7.22 8.73 -1.04
N SER A 39 -7.37 8.89 0.28
CA SER A 39 -7.50 10.20 0.91
C SER A 39 -6.25 11.08 0.81
N GLN A 40 -5.08 10.49 0.52
CA GLN A 40 -3.85 11.24 0.27
C GLN A 40 -3.85 11.98 -1.07
N GLY A 41 -4.71 11.56 -2.00
CA GLY A 41 -4.73 12.08 -3.37
C GLY A 41 -3.48 11.70 -4.16
N LYS A 42 -3.31 12.33 -5.32
CA LYS A 42 -2.17 12.08 -6.23
C LYS A 42 -0.90 12.80 -5.77
N ASP A 43 -0.42 12.45 -4.57
CA ASP A 43 0.81 12.97 -3.96
C ASP A 43 1.70 11.79 -3.57
N PHE A 44 2.80 11.60 -4.32
CA PHE A 44 3.71 10.47 -4.15
C PHE A 44 4.24 10.36 -2.71
N ASN A 45 4.66 11.47 -2.11
CA ASN A 45 5.29 11.46 -0.79
C ASN A 45 4.26 11.13 0.31
N ARG A 46 3.02 11.61 0.16
CA ARG A 46 1.94 11.29 1.10
C ARG A 46 1.49 9.84 0.98
N ILE A 47 1.35 9.31 -0.24
CA ILE A 47 1.05 7.89 -0.47
C ILE A 47 2.14 7.01 0.15
N ARG A 48 3.43 7.32 -0.12
CA ARG A 48 4.56 6.59 0.43
C ARG A 48 4.56 6.57 1.95
N SER A 49 4.31 7.74 2.56
CA SER A 49 4.25 7.88 4.02
C SER A 49 3.09 7.10 4.63
N GLU A 50 1.93 7.10 3.97
CA GLU A 50 0.77 6.33 4.41
C GLU A 50 0.99 4.81 4.31
N LEU A 51 1.60 4.33 3.23
CA LEU A 51 1.97 2.91 3.09
C LEU A 51 2.96 2.49 4.18
N LYS A 52 3.97 3.30 4.47
CA LYS A 52 4.90 3.04 5.56
C LYS A 52 4.20 3.01 6.93
N ARG A 53 3.28 3.95 7.17
CA ARG A 53 2.44 3.98 8.39
C ARG A 53 1.61 2.70 8.52
N ILE A 54 1.02 2.22 7.44
CA ILE A 54 0.27 0.95 7.42
C ILE A 54 1.19 -0.23 7.80
N ILE A 55 2.37 -0.34 7.19
CA ILE A 55 3.34 -1.41 7.50
C ILE A 55 3.70 -1.43 8.99
N VAL A 56 4.05 -0.27 9.55
CA VAL A 56 4.57 -0.19 10.93
C VAL A 56 3.45 -0.23 11.95
N ASP A 57 2.43 0.61 11.80
CA ASP A 57 1.44 0.85 12.87
C ASP A 57 0.26 -0.11 12.82
N GLN A 58 -0.12 -0.58 11.62
CA GLN A 58 -1.31 -1.42 11.44
C GLN A 58 -0.93 -2.90 11.29
N MET A 59 0.12 -3.19 10.53
CA MET A 59 0.62 -4.56 10.34
C MET A 59 1.63 -4.99 11.42
N GLY A 60 2.21 -4.04 12.16
CA GLY A 60 3.20 -4.33 13.21
C GLY A 60 4.54 -4.85 12.67
N LEU A 61 4.84 -4.58 11.39
CA LEU A 61 6.09 -5.00 10.77
C LEU A 61 7.20 -3.98 11.00
N THR A 62 8.44 -4.46 11.00
CA THR A 62 9.61 -3.57 11.04
C THR A 62 9.91 -3.06 9.64
N PHE A 63 10.02 -1.74 9.50
CA PHE A 63 10.47 -1.08 8.28
C PHE A 63 11.70 -0.22 8.58
N MET A 64 12.73 -0.30 7.73
CA MET A 64 14.00 0.38 7.90
C MET A 64 14.35 1.12 6.61
N ASP A 65 14.38 2.46 6.63
CA ASP A 65 14.63 3.28 5.43
C ASP A 65 16.04 3.11 4.86
N ASP A 66 17.00 2.70 5.68
CA ASP A 66 18.40 2.48 5.32
C ASP A 66 18.64 1.12 4.65
N ILE A 67 17.64 0.23 4.63
CA ILE A 67 17.65 -1.01 3.84
C ILE A 67 17.16 -0.67 2.43
N PRO A 68 18.03 -0.69 1.40
CA PRO A 68 17.68 -0.29 0.04
C PRO A 68 16.50 -1.09 -0.53
N GLU A 69 16.42 -2.37 -0.21
CA GLU A 69 15.34 -3.27 -0.65
C GLU A 69 13.98 -2.81 -0.12
N HIS A 70 13.91 -2.41 1.16
CA HIS A 70 12.68 -1.91 1.77
C HIS A 70 12.23 -0.59 1.13
N SER A 71 13.17 0.34 0.90
CA SER A 71 12.83 1.62 0.26
C SER A 71 12.40 1.43 -1.19
N LEU A 72 13.11 0.60 -1.96
CA LEU A 72 12.82 0.36 -3.37
C LEU A 72 11.45 -0.30 -3.56
N ASP A 73 11.13 -1.30 -2.75
CA ASP A 73 9.85 -1.99 -2.79
C ASP A 73 8.69 -1.02 -2.48
N LEU A 74 8.84 -0.21 -1.43
CA LEU A 74 7.85 0.81 -1.07
C LEU A 74 7.68 1.86 -2.18
N ASP A 75 8.76 2.31 -2.81
CA ASP A 75 8.72 3.28 -3.91
C ASP A 75 8.01 2.73 -5.16
N ASN A 76 8.25 1.45 -5.49
CA ASN A 76 7.59 0.79 -6.63
C ASN A 76 6.07 0.71 -6.43
N VAL A 77 5.63 0.28 -5.25
CA VAL A 77 4.20 0.19 -4.92
C VAL A 77 3.55 1.57 -4.85
N THR A 78 4.26 2.55 -4.29
CA THR A 78 3.82 3.95 -4.28
C THR A 78 3.58 4.45 -5.70
N LYS A 79 4.50 4.15 -6.63
CA LYS A 79 4.38 4.55 -8.03
C LYS A 79 3.18 3.91 -8.71
N GLU A 80 2.96 2.61 -8.53
CA GLU A 80 1.78 1.92 -9.08
C GLU A 80 0.46 2.56 -8.59
N ILE A 81 0.39 2.90 -7.30
CA ILE A 81 -0.78 3.56 -6.71
C ILE A 81 -0.95 4.98 -7.25
N PHE A 82 0.15 5.75 -7.37
CA PHE A 82 0.14 7.11 -7.91
C PHE A 82 -0.35 7.17 -9.36
N GLU A 83 -0.04 6.15 -10.17
CA GLU A 83 -0.47 6.07 -11.57
C GLU A 83 -1.98 5.82 -11.72
N VAL A 84 -2.62 5.16 -10.75
CA VAL A 84 -4.07 4.88 -10.79
C VAL A 84 -4.94 5.93 -10.09
N LEU A 85 -4.36 6.75 -9.22
CA LEU A 85 -5.01 7.93 -8.59
C LEU A 85 -5.10 9.11 -9.55
#